data_AF-A0A3D0QG88-F1
#
_entry.id   AF-A0A3D0QG88-F1
#
_cell.length_a   1.000
_cell.length_b   1.000
_cell.length_c   1.000
_cell.angle_alpha   90.00
_cell.angle_beta   90.00
_cell.angle_gamma   90.00
#
_symmetry.space_group_name_H-M   'P 1'
#
loop_
_entity.id
_entity.type
_entity.pdbx_description
1 polymer ?
#
loop_
_entity_poly.entity_id
_entity_poly.type
_entity_poly.pdbx_seq_one_letter_code
_entity_poly.pdbx_strand_id
1 'polypeptide(L)'
;MKTQTRGEHAMSAVKIGASRQVAIPKKIHEELHLRAGDYLEIELRNGTLVLTPKALVDKHIEERLSEALDDVKKGRVQGPFRSAKEVVQSLRRSSKRPRRS
;
A
#
# COMPACT_ATOMS: atom_id res chain seq x y z
N MET A 1 -22.48 -1.08 -21.15
CA MET A 1 -22.27 -0.76 -19.73
C MET A 1 -22.20 -2.06 -18.96
N LYS A 2 -21.01 -2.50 -18.53
CA LYS A 2 -20.82 -3.80 -17.85
C LYS A 2 -20.70 -3.52 -16.35
N THR A 3 -21.78 -3.68 -15.61
CA THR A 3 -21.77 -3.73 -14.15
C THR A 3 -21.05 -5.01 -13.73
N GLN A 4 -19.81 -4.87 -13.28
CA GLN A 4 -19.06 -5.98 -12.74
C GLN A 4 -19.58 -6.27 -11.33
N THR A 5 -20.45 -7.28 -11.22
CA THR A 5 -20.74 -7.99 -9.99
C THR A 5 -19.41 -8.55 -9.46
N ARG A 6 -18.85 -7.98 -8.39
CA ARG A 6 -17.65 -8.52 -7.74
C ARG A 6 -17.81 -8.43 -6.23
N GLY A 7 -17.78 -9.59 -5.60
CA GLY A 7 -17.79 -9.75 -4.16
C GLY A 7 -18.94 -10.63 -3.72
N GLU A 8 -18.70 -11.93 -3.66
CA GLU A 8 -19.47 -12.85 -2.83
C GLU A 8 -19.45 -12.26 -1.41
N HIS A 9 -20.57 -11.70 -0.93
CA HIS A 9 -20.63 -11.14 0.41
C HIS A 9 -20.49 -12.28 1.41
N ALA A 10 -19.27 -12.50 1.93
CA ALA A 10 -18.99 -13.45 3.00
C ALA A 10 -19.68 -12.98 4.29
N MET A 11 -20.98 -13.24 4.40
CA MET A 11 -21.80 -12.89 5.55
C MET A 11 -21.55 -13.92 6.65
N SER A 12 -20.78 -13.52 7.67
CA SER A 12 -20.54 -14.31 8.86
C SER A 12 -21.04 -13.51 10.06
N ALA A 13 -22.01 -14.07 10.79
CA ALA A 13 -22.41 -13.54 12.08
C ALA A 13 -21.28 -13.83 13.09
N VAL A 14 -20.69 -12.78 13.65
CA VAL A 14 -19.62 -12.87 14.64
C VAL A 14 -20.08 -12.32 15.97
N LYS A 15 -19.66 -12.96 17.07
CA LYS A 15 -19.96 -12.51 18.42
C LYS A 15 -18.98 -11.44 18.85
N ILE A 16 -19.46 -10.42 19.56
CA ILE A 16 -18.61 -9.42 20.21
C ILE A 16 -17.94 -10.08 21.43
N GLY A 17 -16.62 -10.06 21.46
CA GLY A 17 -15.80 -10.55 22.56
C GLY A 17 -15.70 -9.56 23.73
N ALA A 18 -14.85 -9.90 24.70
CA ALA A 18 -14.52 -8.97 25.78
C ALA A 18 -13.93 -7.67 25.21
N SER A 19 -14.13 -6.56 25.92
CA SER A 19 -13.58 -5.26 25.53
C SER A 19 -13.97 -4.79 24.12
N ARG A 20 -15.15 -5.18 23.62
CA ARG A 20 -15.72 -4.72 22.34
C ARG A 20 -14.93 -5.19 21.10
N GLN A 21 -14.19 -6.28 21.22
CA GLN A 21 -13.44 -6.86 20.10
C GLN A 21 -14.36 -7.70 19.20
N VAL A 22 -14.11 -7.68 17.89
CA VAL A 22 -14.76 -8.58 16.93
C VAL A 22 -13.68 -9.38 16.19
N ALA A 23 -13.87 -10.69 16.10
CA ALA A 23 -12.97 -11.55 15.35
C ALA A 23 -13.34 -11.48 13.86
N ILE A 24 -12.40 -11.02 13.02
CA ILE A 24 -12.60 -11.01 11.57
C ILE A 24 -12.51 -12.47 11.07
N PRO A 25 -13.53 -12.98 10.36
CA PRO A 25 -13.51 -14.34 9.79
C PRO A 25 -12.29 -14.55 8.88
N LYS A 26 -11.72 -15.76 8.93
CA LYS A 26 -10.47 -16.11 8.23
C LYS A 26 -10.47 -15.74 6.74
N LYS A 27 -11.58 -15.98 6.02
CA LYS A 27 -11.72 -15.64 4.60
C LYS A 27 -11.52 -14.14 4.33
N ILE A 28 -12.17 -13.29 5.13
CA ILE A 28 -12.10 -11.82 5.01
C ILE A 28 -10.69 -11.33 5.40
N HIS A 29 -10.12 -11.89 6.46
CA HIS A 29 -8.76 -11.57 6.90
C HIS A 29 -7.72 -11.86 5.80
N GLU A 30 -7.82 -13.00 5.13
CA GLU A 30 -6.93 -13.39 4.03
C GLU A 30 -7.12 -12.54 2.77
N GLU A 31 -8.38 -12.25 2.40
CA GLU A 31 -8.71 -11.43 1.22
C GLU A 31 -8.26 -9.97 1.38
N LEU A 32 -8.37 -9.42 2.59
CA LEU A 32 -7.86 -8.09 2.92
C LEU A 32 -6.35 -8.07 3.22
N HIS A 33 -5.68 -9.22 3.16
CA HIS A 33 -4.25 -9.40 3.47
C HIS A 33 -3.81 -8.77 4.80
N LEU A 34 -4.70 -8.78 5.79
CA LEU A 34 -4.46 -8.18 7.09
C LEU A 34 -3.38 -8.94 7.86
N ARG A 35 -2.64 -8.21 8.70
CA ARG A 35 -1.66 -8.75 9.64
C ARG A 35 -1.90 -8.18 11.02
N ALA A 36 -1.46 -8.93 12.04
CA ALA A 36 -1.44 -8.41 13.41
C ALA A 36 -0.58 -7.13 13.48
N GLY A 37 -1.17 -6.04 13.96
CA GLY A 37 -0.54 -4.72 14.00
C GLY A 37 -0.96 -3.77 12.89
N ASP A 38 -1.72 -4.24 11.89
CA ASP A 38 -2.32 -3.35 10.89
C ASP A 38 -3.40 -2.47 11.51
N TYR A 39 -3.51 -1.25 11.00
CA TYR A 39 -4.48 -0.27 11.45
C TYR A 39 -5.73 -0.32 10.57
N LEU A 40 -6.88 -0.16 11.21
CA LEU A 40 -8.17 -0.05 10.55
C LEU A 40 -8.77 1.31 10.90
N GLU A 41 -9.22 2.04 9.89
CA GLU A 41 -10.07 3.20 10.08
C GLU A 41 -11.49 2.73 10.36
N ILE A 42 -12.12 3.32 11.37
CA ILE A 42 -13.48 2.98 11.79
C ILE A 42 -14.36 4.19 11.56
N GLU A 43 -15.43 4.02 10.79
CA GLU A 43 -16.41 5.07 10.53
C GLU A 43 -17.83 4.53 10.64
N LEU A 44 -18.77 5.40 11.03
CA LEU A 44 -20.20 5.09 11.03
C LEU A 44 -20.84 5.75 9.81
N ARG A 45 -21.30 4.94 8.85
CA ARG A 45 -22.02 5.41 7.66
C ARG A 45 -23.42 4.85 7.64
N ASN A 46 -24.42 5.72 7.73
CA ASN A 46 -25.84 5.33 7.64
C ASN A 46 -26.22 4.19 8.61
N GLY A 47 -25.72 4.24 9.85
CA GLY A 47 -25.93 3.18 10.85
C GLY A 47 -25.12 1.90 10.64
N THR A 48 -24.26 1.87 9.62
CA THR A 48 -23.34 0.75 9.34
C THR A 48 -21.95 1.10 9.83
N LEU A 49 -21.34 0.21 10.62
CA LEU A 49 -19.94 0.32 11.01
C LEU A 49 -19.07 -0.15 9.83
N VAL A 50 -18.28 0.75 9.27
CA VAL A 50 -17.35 0.45 8.19
C VAL A 50 -15.93 0.43 8.77
N LEU A 51 -15.22 -0.67 8.53
CA LEU A 51 -13.80 -0.81 8.86
C LEU A 51 -13.00 -0.86 7.57
N THR A 52 -12.11 0.10 7.39
CA THR A 52 -11.29 0.22 6.18
C THR A 52 -9.81 0.02 6.55
N PRO A 53 -9.11 -0.94 5.93
CA PRO A 53 -7.67 -1.11 6.12
C PRO A 53 -6.93 0.19 5.81
N LYS A 54 -6.16 0.68 6.78
CA LYS A 54 -5.34 1.89 6.63
C LYS A 54 -3.89 1.48 6.74
N ALA A 55 -3.19 1.52 5.62
CA ALA A 55 -1.74 1.46 5.65
C ALA A 55 -1.25 2.72 6.38
N LEU A 56 -0.62 2.57 7.54
CA LEU A 56 0.23 3.61 8.10
C LEU A 56 1.50 3.65 7.27
N VAL A 57 1.40 4.22 6.07
CA VAL A 57 2.57 4.65 5.34
C VAL A 57 3.14 5.85 6.06
N ASP A 58 4.39 5.72 6.50
CA ASP A 58 5.14 6.84 7.05
C ASP A 58 5.07 7.99 6.03
N LYS A 59 4.70 9.20 6.48
CA LYS A 59 4.55 10.37 5.61
C LYS A 59 5.82 10.59 4.77
N HIS A 60 6.98 10.25 5.33
CA HIS A 60 8.25 10.36 4.63
C HIS A 60 8.37 9.42 3.41
N ILE A 61 7.73 8.24 3.45
CA ILE A 61 7.70 7.31 2.32
C ILE A 61 6.73 7.78 1.25
N GLU A 62 5.58 8.33 1.64
CA GLU A 62 4.62 8.92 0.67
C GLU A 62 5.23 10.11 -0.08
N GLU A 63 5.89 11.02 0.64
CA GLU A 63 6.57 12.18 0.06
C GLU A 63 7.63 11.75 -0.95
N ARG A 64 8.49 10.80 -0.56
CA ARG A 64 9.55 10.26 -1.43
C ARG A 64 9.00 9.52 -2.64
N LEU A 65 7.90 8.79 -2.48
CA LEU A 65 7.23 8.11 -3.59
C LEU A 65 6.63 9.12 -4.55
N SER A 66 5.98 10.17 -4.03
CA SER A 66 5.42 11.26 -4.85
C SER A 66 6.50 11.98 -5.64
N GLU A 67 7.64 12.32 -5.01
CA GLU A 67 8.79 12.93 -5.69
C GLU A 67 9.34 12.01 -6.79
N ALA A 68 9.52 10.72 -6.49
CA ALA A 68 10.00 9.75 -7.47
C ALA A 68 9.06 9.59 -8.67
N LEU A 69 7.73 9.62 -8.44
CA LEU A 69 6.75 9.56 -9.52
C LEU A 69 6.75 10.83 -10.38
N ASP A 70 6.91 12.00 -9.77
CA ASP A 70 7.06 13.27 -10.48
C ASP A 70 8.36 13.31 -11.32
N ASP A 71 9.46 12.74 -10.81
CA ASP A 71 10.71 12.59 -11.55
C ASP A 71 10.56 11.73 -12.79
N VAL A 72 9.83 10.62 -12.68
CA VAL A 72 9.49 9.79 -13.84
C VAL A 72 8.66 10.58 -14.86
N LYS A 73 7.65 11.33 -14.40
CA LYS A 73 6.78 12.14 -15.27
C LYS A 73 7.56 13.25 -15.98
N LYS A 74 8.50 13.89 -15.29
CA LYS A 74 9.36 14.96 -15.84
C LYS A 74 10.54 14.42 -16.64
N GLY A 75 10.68 13.10 -16.79
CA GLY A 75 11.79 12.47 -17.50
C GLY A 75 13.14 12.64 -16.79
N ARG A 76 13.15 12.99 -15.49
CA ARG A 76 14.35 13.07 -14.64
C ARG A 76 14.80 11.67 -14.19
N VAL A 77 14.85 10.74 -15.15
CA VAL A 77 15.20 9.33 -14.92
C VAL A 77 16.60 9.04 -15.47
N GLN A 78 17.29 8.07 -14.87
CA GLN A 78 18.53 7.56 -15.47
C GLN A 78 18.20 6.48 -16.51
N GLY A 79 18.77 6.63 -17.70
CA GLY A 79 18.53 5.75 -18.84
C GLY A 79 18.01 6.55 -20.05
N PRO A 80 17.62 5.89 -21.15
CA PRO A 80 17.39 4.46 -21.30
C PRO A 80 18.70 3.65 -21.25
N PHE A 81 18.65 2.49 -20.60
CA PHE A 81 19.74 1.52 -20.61
C PHE A 81 19.41 0.41 -21.61
N ARG A 82 20.40 0.03 -22.41
CA ARG A 82 20.26 -1.02 -23.44
C ARG A 82 20.64 -2.40 -22.93
N SER A 83 21.28 -2.49 -21.76
CA SER A 83 21.63 -3.76 -21.12
C SER A 83 21.74 -3.67 -19.60
N ALA A 84 21.59 -4.80 -18.91
CA ALA A 84 21.80 -4.89 -17.46
C ALA A 84 23.22 -4.47 -17.04
N LYS A 85 24.23 -4.69 -17.89
CA LYS A 85 25.61 -4.27 -17.65
C LYS A 85 25.74 -2.74 -17.57
N GLU A 86 25.00 -2.01 -18.41
CA GLU A 86 24.97 -0.54 -18.38
C GLU A 86 24.31 0.00 -17.10
N VAL A 87 23.22 -0.64 -16.65
CA VAL A 87 22.56 -0.30 -15.38
C VAL A 87 23.53 -0.42 -14.21
N VAL A 88 24.21 -1.57 -14.09
CA VAL A 88 25.18 -1.83 -13.01
C VAL A 88 26.35 -0.84 -13.07
N GLN A 89 26.82 -0.49 -14.27
CA GLN A 89 27.89 0.49 -14.43
C GLN A 89 27.44 1.90 -14.00
N SER A 90 26.21 2.31 -14.33
CA SER A 90 25.65 3.61 -13.91
C SER A 90 25.51 3.72 -12.39
N LEU A 91 25.00 2.67 -11.74
CA LEU A 91 24.87 2.61 -10.28
C LEU A 91 26.23 2.68 -9.59
N ARG A 92 27.23 1.94 -10.09
CA ARG A 92 28.61 1.98 -9.58
C ARG A 92 29.26 3.35 -9.73
N ARG A 93 29.00 4.09 -10.81
CA ARG A 93 29.50 5.47 -11.00
C ARG A 93 28.82 6.45 -10.05
N SER A 94 27.50 6.31 -9.88
CA SER A 94 26.69 7.14 -8.98
C SER A 94 27.11 6.97 -7.51
N SER A 95 27.46 5.74 -7.12
CA SER A 95 27.93 5.41 -5.76
C SER A 95 29.35 5.91 -5.44
N LYS A 96 30.16 6.27 -6.45
CA LYS A 96 31.55 6.76 -6.27
C LYS A 96 31.68 8.28 -6.25
N ARG A 97 30.59 9.03 -6.48
CA ARG A 97 30.61 10.50 -6.33
C ARG A 97 30.46 10.85 -4.85
N PRO A 98 31.40 11.58 -4.23
CA PRO A 98 31.16 12.15 -2.92
C PRO A 98 29.92 13.05 -3.03
N ARG A 99 28.98 12.93 -2.09
CA ARG A 99 27.85 13.86 -1.98
C ARG A 99 28.48 15.24 -1.81
N ARG A 100 28.36 16.11 -2.82
CA ARG A 100 28.76 17.52 -2.67
C ARG A 100 27.88 18.09 -1.56
N SER A 101 28.51 18.48 -0.46
CA SER A 101 27.91 19.19 0.67
C SER A 101 27.38 20.55 0.23
#